data_AF-Q9AH17-F1
#
_entry.id   AF-Q9AH17-F1
#
_cell.length_a   1.000
_cell.length_b   1.000
_cell.length_c   1.000
_cell.angle_alpha   90.00
_cell.angle_beta   90.00
_cell.angle_gamma   90.00
#
_symmetry.space_group_name_H-M   'P 1'
#
loop_
_entity.id
_entity.type
_entity.pdbx_description
1 polymer ?
#
loop_
_entity_poly.entity_id
_entity_poly.type
_entity_poly.pdbx_seq_one_letter_code
_entity_poly.pdbx_strand_id
1 'polypeptide(L)'
;PAQEAHQVAVAAFREAQVQYLNNQPWQTIKNTLTHNGYRYTNTQCPAADMKIGAQDIFPNAYQGKGVCSSDTTNTQHATNLWMSTLSVNENGKDKTLFCGIRHGVLSPYHVKDPILRQVGAENRAREVLTAALFSQPALLTKALQDEVVSLRLVSVGLLTTSTIVGNEDAMVQDQMRAWQSLTQPGNVIHLNIRNKEGELRTVKIKPEIAAFNTGVNELTLKLGLGHQASDNYNIGALHQLLGHDLRPEAPPGGWVGEWLAQHPDNHAVVNTLVRQIKDIWNSKLHHTDGNEPYKFAQRLAILAHEIGAVPAWNCKSGKDRTGMQDAEIKREVISLHQKATLTPLASLPDSDGQEIFQKVLLNSGNLEIQKQNTGGAGNKVLKNLPPEVLNLSYQRRIGDANIWQLVKGLSSLVTS
;
A
#
# COMPACT_ATOMS: atom_id res chain seq x y z
N PRO A 1 13.83 21.44 35.53
CA PRO A 1 14.07 20.10 36.09
C PRO A 1 12.99 19.06 35.78
N ALA A 2 11.75 19.17 36.29
CA ALA A 2 10.74 18.11 36.14
C ALA A 2 10.25 17.93 34.69
N GLN A 3 10.02 19.02 33.95
CA GLN A 3 9.64 18.95 32.54
C GLN A 3 10.76 18.38 31.66
N GLU A 4 12.01 18.78 31.91
CA GLU A 4 13.18 18.23 31.19
C GLU A 4 13.34 16.74 31.48
N ALA A 5 13.23 16.31 32.74
CA ALA A 5 13.26 14.90 33.11
C ALA A 5 12.13 14.10 32.43
N HIS A 6 10.93 14.68 32.35
CA HIS A 6 9.82 14.05 31.63
C HIS A 6 10.09 13.93 30.12
N GLN A 7 10.61 14.98 29.48
CA GLN A 7 10.96 14.94 28.05
C GLN A 7 12.04 13.90 27.75
N VAL A 8 13.09 13.83 28.58
CA VAL A 8 14.15 12.82 28.47
C VAL A 8 13.59 11.41 28.67
N ALA A 9 12.73 11.21 29.67
CA ALA A 9 12.10 9.91 29.92
C ALA A 9 11.20 9.47 28.75
N VAL A 10 10.41 10.38 28.18
CA VAL A 10 9.57 10.08 27.00
C VAL A 10 10.42 9.74 25.78
N ALA A 11 11.52 10.47 25.55
CA ALA A 11 12.44 10.18 24.46
C ALA A 11 13.10 8.80 24.62
N ALA A 12 13.63 8.51 25.82
CA ALA A 12 14.25 7.22 26.13
C ALA A 12 13.27 6.05 26.03
N PHE A 13 12.03 6.23 26.50
CA PHE A 13 10.98 5.23 26.35
C PHE A 13 10.65 4.96 24.89
N ARG A 14 10.52 6.00 24.05
CA ARG A 14 10.27 5.84 22.61
C ARG A 14 11.42 5.12 21.91
N GLU A 15 12.66 5.47 22.22
CA GLU A 15 13.83 4.80 21.66
C GLU A 15 13.87 3.32 22.05
N ALA A 16 13.67 3.01 23.33
CA ALA A 16 13.60 1.64 23.82
C ALA A 16 12.42 0.87 23.19
N GLN A 17 11.28 1.51 22.99
CA GLN A 17 10.12 0.91 22.32
C GLN A 17 10.42 0.60 20.86
N VAL A 18 11.03 1.52 20.10
CA VAL A 18 11.46 1.29 18.72
C VAL A 18 12.46 0.14 18.66
N GLN A 19 13.46 0.15 19.55
CA GLN A 19 14.45 -0.93 19.62
C GLN A 19 13.79 -2.28 19.91
N TYR A 20 12.85 -2.34 20.86
CA TYR A 20 12.10 -3.56 21.17
C TYR A 20 11.29 -4.06 19.97
N LEU A 21 10.48 -3.18 19.35
CA LEU A 21 9.61 -3.53 18.23
C LEU A 21 10.39 -3.91 16.96
N ASN A 22 11.59 -3.35 16.77
CA ASN A 22 12.49 -3.70 15.67
C ASN A 22 13.31 -4.96 15.95
N ASN A 23 13.44 -5.41 17.20
CA ASN A 23 14.21 -6.63 17.52
C ASN A 23 13.34 -7.87 17.75
N GLN A 24 12.02 -7.71 17.82
CA GLN A 24 11.12 -8.87 17.85
C GLN A 24 11.08 -9.57 16.47
N PRO A 25 10.76 -10.88 16.43
CA PRO A 25 10.57 -11.59 15.18
C PRO A 25 9.40 -11.03 14.36
N TRP A 26 9.62 -10.77 13.08
CA TRP A 26 8.55 -10.48 12.12
C TRP A 26 8.40 -11.68 11.21
N GLN A 27 7.27 -12.36 11.32
CA GLN A 27 6.98 -13.59 10.60
C GLN A 27 5.81 -13.38 9.65
N THR A 28 5.79 -14.17 8.58
CA THR A 28 4.67 -14.26 7.65
C THR A 28 3.37 -14.59 8.39
N ILE A 29 2.38 -13.71 8.26
CA ILE A 29 1.05 -13.88 8.83
C ILE A 29 0.18 -14.55 7.77
N LYS A 30 -0.42 -15.70 8.10
CA LYS A 30 -1.31 -16.44 7.21
C LYS A 30 -2.63 -16.73 7.89
N ASN A 31 -3.68 -16.05 7.43
CA ASN A 31 -5.04 -16.18 7.96
C ASN A 31 -5.99 -16.62 6.84
N THR A 32 -7.10 -17.27 7.22
CA THR A 32 -8.10 -17.71 6.25
C THR A 32 -9.47 -17.13 6.57
N LEU A 33 -10.30 -16.95 5.55
CA LEU A 33 -11.72 -16.65 5.71
C LEU A 33 -12.53 -17.47 4.71
N THR A 34 -13.79 -17.73 5.03
CA THR A 34 -14.74 -18.43 4.17
C THR A 34 -15.95 -17.57 3.87
N HIS A 35 -16.39 -17.61 2.62
CA HIS A 35 -17.60 -16.93 2.16
C HIS A 35 -18.15 -17.65 0.92
N ASN A 36 -19.47 -17.90 0.90
CA ASN A 36 -20.17 -18.58 -0.21
C ASN A 36 -19.48 -19.87 -0.69
N GLY A 37 -19.03 -20.72 0.24
CA GLY A 37 -18.35 -21.99 -0.07
C GLY A 37 -16.89 -21.88 -0.49
N TYR A 38 -16.38 -20.67 -0.78
CA TYR A 38 -14.98 -20.44 -1.11
C TYR A 38 -14.12 -20.24 0.14
N ARG A 39 -12.90 -20.77 0.11
CA ARG A 39 -11.87 -20.53 1.13
C ARG A 39 -10.80 -19.61 0.57
N TYR A 40 -10.65 -18.46 1.21
CA TYR A 40 -9.64 -17.47 0.88
C TYR A 40 -8.52 -17.49 1.91
N THR A 41 -7.29 -17.31 1.44
CA THR A 41 -6.08 -17.23 2.24
C THR A 41 -5.47 -15.84 2.07
N ASN A 42 -5.34 -15.12 3.18
CA ASN A 42 -4.63 -13.86 3.27
C ASN A 42 -3.22 -14.15 3.77
N THR A 43 -2.21 -13.72 3.02
CA THR A 43 -0.81 -13.83 3.42
C THR A 43 -0.19 -12.45 3.48
N GLN A 44 0.44 -12.10 4.60
CA GLN A 44 1.27 -10.91 4.74
C GLN A 44 2.70 -11.38 4.98
N CYS A 45 3.58 -11.20 3.99
CA CYS A 45 4.99 -11.59 4.08
C CYS A 45 5.83 -10.34 4.42
N PRO A 46 6.47 -10.26 5.60
CA PRO A 46 7.33 -9.13 5.94
C PRO A 46 8.61 -9.16 5.09
N ALA A 47 9.28 -8.02 4.96
CA ALA A 47 10.57 -7.93 4.27
C ALA A 47 11.57 -9.02 4.71
N ALA A 48 11.63 -9.33 6.01
CA ALA A 48 12.50 -10.40 6.52
C ALA A 48 12.22 -11.80 5.97
N ASP A 49 11.00 -12.09 5.51
CA ASP A 49 10.62 -13.39 4.94
C ASP A 49 10.57 -13.39 3.41
N MET A 50 10.84 -12.25 2.76
CA MET A 50 11.08 -12.19 1.33
C MET A 50 12.46 -12.81 1.05
N LYS A 51 12.48 -14.13 0.86
CA LYS A 51 13.71 -14.93 0.80
C LYS A 51 13.85 -15.70 -0.50
N ILE A 52 15.09 -15.84 -0.96
CA ILE A 52 15.47 -16.87 -1.94
C ILE A 52 16.23 -17.94 -1.15
N GLY A 53 15.64 -19.13 -1.02
CA GLY A 53 16.15 -20.15 -0.10
C GLY A 53 16.04 -19.67 1.36
N ALA A 54 17.15 -19.68 2.10
CA ALA A 54 17.18 -19.26 3.51
C ALA A 54 17.53 -17.77 3.71
N GLN A 55 17.89 -17.05 2.64
CA GLN A 55 18.49 -15.73 2.70
C GLN A 55 17.46 -14.65 2.34
N ASP A 56 17.33 -13.61 3.16
CA ASP A 56 16.50 -12.46 2.76
C ASP A 56 17.14 -11.74 1.58
N ILE A 57 16.32 -11.24 0.67
CA ILE A 57 16.75 -10.71 -0.64
C ILE A 57 17.46 -9.37 -0.57
N PHE A 58 17.48 -8.71 0.59
CA PHE A 58 17.91 -7.32 0.72
C PHE A 58 19.43 -7.21 0.93
N PRO A 59 20.05 -6.12 0.48
CA PRO A 59 21.49 -5.92 0.65
C PRO A 59 21.86 -5.82 2.14
N ASN A 60 21.09 -5.04 2.90
CA ASN A 60 21.11 -5.06 4.35
C ASN A 60 20.06 -6.07 4.80
N ALA A 61 20.50 -7.11 5.51
CA ALA A 61 19.62 -8.19 5.92
C ALA A 61 18.69 -7.76 7.06
N TYR A 62 17.40 -8.06 6.94
CA TYR A 62 16.44 -7.85 8.04
C TYR A 62 16.61 -8.89 9.16
N GLN A 63 17.27 -10.03 8.89
CA GLN A 63 17.61 -11.04 9.90
C GLN A 63 16.41 -11.55 10.72
N GLY A 64 15.26 -11.78 10.07
CA GLY A 64 14.04 -12.26 10.74
C GLY A 64 13.27 -11.19 11.53
N LYS A 65 13.69 -9.93 11.45
CA LYS A 65 13.10 -8.78 12.16
C LYS A 65 12.35 -7.86 11.19
N GLY A 66 11.86 -6.74 11.69
CA GLY A 66 11.29 -5.70 10.84
C GLY A 66 11.65 -4.31 11.33
N VAL A 67 11.23 -3.31 10.57
CA VAL A 67 11.38 -1.91 10.93
C VAL A 67 10.00 -1.33 11.19
N CYS A 68 9.67 -1.12 12.46
CA CYS A 68 8.38 -0.59 12.87
C CYS A 68 8.18 0.84 12.39
N SER A 69 6.92 1.24 12.30
CA SER A 69 6.54 2.56 11.79
C SER A 69 7.02 3.77 12.62
N SER A 70 7.46 3.53 13.86
CA SER A 70 8.02 4.56 14.73
C SER A 70 9.53 4.78 14.50
N ASP A 71 10.21 3.93 13.72
CA ASP A 71 11.59 4.13 13.27
C ASP A 71 11.67 5.12 12.09
N THR A 72 11.25 6.34 12.40
CA THR A 72 11.07 7.47 11.49
C THR A 72 12.38 8.07 10.95
N THR A 73 13.52 7.65 11.51
CA THR A 73 14.86 8.10 11.11
C THR A 73 15.63 7.07 10.29
N ASN A 74 15.10 5.86 10.10
CA ASN A 74 15.81 4.79 9.40
C ASN A 74 16.10 5.15 7.93
N THR A 75 17.36 5.34 7.56
CA THR A 75 17.75 5.68 6.18
C THR A 75 18.11 4.47 5.33
N GLN A 76 18.07 3.26 5.89
CA GLN A 76 18.47 2.03 5.20
C GLN A 76 17.24 1.25 4.76
N HIS A 77 16.29 1.05 5.67
CA HIS A 77 15.15 0.16 5.50
C HIS A 77 13.84 0.92 5.34
N ALA A 78 12.98 0.42 4.46
CA ALA A 78 11.59 0.83 4.36
C ALA A 78 10.83 0.38 5.62
N THR A 79 10.28 1.36 6.35
CA THR A 79 9.47 1.06 7.54
C THR A 79 8.22 0.29 7.13
N ASN A 80 7.88 -0.75 7.89
CA ASN A 80 6.65 -1.52 7.75
C ASN A 80 6.43 -2.08 6.32
N LEU A 81 7.50 -2.61 5.71
CA LEU A 81 7.48 -3.20 4.37
C LEU A 81 6.95 -4.65 4.39
N TRP A 82 5.87 -4.89 3.65
CA TRP A 82 5.25 -6.20 3.49
C TRP A 82 4.77 -6.44 2.06
N MET A 83 4.71 -7.70 1.66
CA MET A 83 3.95 -8.16 0.51
C MET A 83 2.61 -8.72 1.00
N SER A 84 1.51 -8.17 0.49
CA SER A 84 0.15 -8.62 0.81
C SER A 84 -0.40 -9.44 -0.36
N THR A 85 -0.86 -10.65 -0.07
CA THR A 85 -1.41 -11.58 -1.06
C THR A 85 -2.77 -12.08 -0.60
N LEU A 86 -3.69 -12.19 -1.55
CA LEU A 86 -4.97 -12.86 -1.39
C LEU A 86 -5.03 -13.99 -2.43
N SER A 87 -5.30 -15.20 -1.96
CA SER A 87 -5.48 -16.38 -2.81
C SER A 87 -6.77 -17.10 -2.49
N VAL A 88 -7.32 -17.83 -3.46
CA VAL A 88 -8.45 -18.74 -3.28
C VAL A 88 -7.98 -20.18 -3.53
N ASN A 89 -8.47 -21.13 -2.74
CA ASN A 89 -8.27 -22.54 -3.04
C ASN A 89 -9.40 -23.03 -3.95
N GLU A 90 -9.08 -23.34 -5.19
CA GLU A 90 -10.02 -23.89 -6.17
C GLU A 90 -9.45 -25.19 -6.74
N ASN A 91 -10.24 -26.26 -6.72
CA ASN A 91 -9.84 -27.57 -7.24
C ASN A 91 -8.50 -28.08 -6.64
N GLY A 92 -8.28 -27.79 -5.36
CA GLY A 92 -7.07 -28.18 -4.62
C GLY A 92 -5.82 -27.35 -4.97
N LYS A 93 -5.93 -26.30 -5.79
CA LYS A 93 -4.84 -25.41 -6.14
C LYS A 93 -5.09 -24.00 -5.61
N ASP A 94 -4.06 -23.39 -5.06
CA ASP A 94 -4.11 -21.99 -4.65
C ASP A 94 -3.93 -21.10 -5.89
N LYS A 95 -4.94 -20.30 -6.20
CA LYS A 95 -4.90 -19.26 -7.23
C LYS A 95 -4.76 -17.91 -6.56
N THR A 96 -3.73 -17.14 -6.94
CA THR A 96 -3.59 -15.76 -6.47
C THR A 96 -4.63 -14.88 -7.16
N LEU A 97 -5.42 -14.16 -6.35
CA LEU A 97 -6.41 -13.19 -6.81
C LEU A 97 -5.89 -11.75 -6.73
N PHE A 98 -4.95 -11.48 -5.82
CA PHE A 98 -4.29 -10.19 -5.70
C PHE A 98 -2.94 -10.33 -5.02
N CYS A 99 -1.95 -9.56 -5.47
CA CYS A 99 -0.65 -9.44 -4.82
C CYS A 99 -0.11 -8.01 -4.97
N GLY A 100 0.42 -7.44 -3.90
CA GLY A 100 1.04 -6.12 -3.92
C GLY A 100 1.90 -5.79 -2.71
N ILE A 101 2.55 -4.64 -2.74
CA ILE A 101 3.52 -4.20 -1.73
C ILE A 101 2.92 -3.09 -0.88
N ARG A 102 2.99 -3.23 0.44
CA ARG A 102 2.60 -2.17 1.38
C ARG A 102 3.80 -1.70 2.19
N HIS A 103 3.85 -0.40 2.47
CA HIS A 103 4.95 0.18 3.25
C HIS A 103 4.51 1.44 4.01
N GLY A 104 5.36 1.92 4.92
CA GLY A 104 5.32 3.29 5.44
C GLY A 104 5.92 4.29 4.44
N VAL A 105 5.76 5.59 4.68
CA VAL A 105 6.24 6.61 3.73
C VAL A 105 7.76 6.51 3.51
N LEU A 106 8.18 6.75 2.27
CA LEU A 106 9.60 6.65 1.91
C LEU A 106 10.45 7.74 2.58
N SER A 107 9.87 8.86 2.98
CA SER A 107 10.61 9.89 3.71
C SER A 107 11.02 9.40 5.12
N PRO A 108 12.31 9.35 5.48
CA PRO A 108 12.73 9.26 6.87
C PRO A 108 12.59 10.65 7.51
N TYR A 109 11.34 11.07 7.71
CA TYR A 109 10.93 12.46 7.92
C TYR A 109 11.40 13.12 9.22
N HIS A 110 12.03 12.36 10.13
CA HIS A 110 12.72 12.92 11.30
C HIS A 110 14.24 13.07 11.12
N VAL A 111 14.79 12.68 9.97
CA VAL A 111 16.16 13.03 9.58
C VAL A 111 16.20 14.52 9.21
N LYS A 112 16.98 15.27 10.00
CA LYS A 112 17.08 16.73 9.85
C LYS A 112 17.85 17.14 8.59
N ASP A 113 18.95 16.44 8.29
CA ASP A 113 19.77 16.68 7.10
C ASP A 113 18.97 16.36 5.83
N PRO A 114 18.71 17.34 4.94
CA PRO A 114 17.92 17.13 3.73
C PRO A 114 18.57 16.15 2.73
N ILE A 115 19.90 16.13 2.62
CA ILE A 115 20.64 15.25 1.71
C ILE A 115 20.51 13.82 2.22
N LEU A 116 20.80 13.60 3.51
CA LEU A 116 20.67 12.27 4.12
C LEU A 116 19.21 11.78 4.08
N ARG A 117 18.24 12.68 4.25
CA ARG A 117 16.81 12.35 4.13
C ARG A 117 16.45 11.91 2.70
N GLN A 118 16.95 12.60 1.69
CA GLN A 118 16.73 12.23 0.28
C GLN A 118 17.40 10.89 -0.07
N VAL A 119 18.64 10.67 0.37
CA VAL A 119 19.33 9.38 0.21
C VAL A 119 18.55 8.26 0.90
N GLY A 120 18.08 8.50 2.12
CA GLY A 120 17.27 7.53 2.85
C GLY A 120 15.94 7.23 2.15
N ALA A 121 15.29 8.25 1.58
CA ALA A 121 14.08 8.04 0.78
C ALA A 121 14.33 7.19 -0.47
N GLU A 122 15.45 7.41 -1.17
CA GLU A 122 15.84 6.57 -2.31
C GLU A 122 16.18 5.13 -1.89
N ASN A 123 16.87 4.93 -0.77
CA ASN A 123 17.13 3.58 -0.25
C ASN A 123 15.84 2.82 0.05
N ARG A 124 14.89 3.47 0.73
CA ARG A 124 13.56 2.89 1.00
C ARG A 124 12.80 2.59 -0.30
N ALA A 125 12.89 3.47 -1.30
CA ALA A 125 12.30 3.26 -2.62
C ALA A 125 12.90 2.04 -3.33
N ARG A 126 14.23 1.85 -3.25
CA ARG A 126 14.93 0.68 -3.79
C ARG A 126 14.50 -0.61 -3.10
N GLU A 127 14.27 -0.62 -1.78
CA GLU A 127 13.72 -1.79 -1.11
C GLU A 127 12.30 -2.12 -1.57
N VAL A 128 11.44 -1.12 -1.79
CA VAL A 128 10.11 -1.36 -2.36
C VAL A 128 10.21 -1.94 -3.77
N LEU A 129 11.15 -1.49 -4.61
CA LEU A 129 11.40 -2.09 -5.93
C LEU A 129 11.93 -3.52 -5.83
N THR A 130 12.82 -3.82 -4.88
CA THR A 130 13.31 -5.18 -4.61
C THR A 130 12.15 -6.09 -4.19
N ALA A 131 11.26 -5.63 -3.29
CA ALA A 131 10.06 -6.36 -2.89
C ALA A 131 9.08 -6.55 -4.06
N ALA A 132 8.92 -5.53 -4.91
CA ALA A 132 8.10 -5.61 -6.11
C ALA A 132 8.65 -6.63 -7.10
N LEU A 133 9.96 -6.66 -7.36
CA LEU A 133 10.58 -7.68 -8.21
C LEU A 133 10.41 -9.08 -7.61
N PHE A 134 10.52 -9.22 -6.28
CA PHE A 134 10.28 -10.49 -5.59
C PHE A 134 8.85 -11.01 -5.75
N SER A 135 7.86 -10.10 -5.76
CA SER A 135 6.46 -10.47 -6.04
C SER A 135 6.20 -10.95 -7.47
N GLN A 136 7.21 -10.86 -8.36
CA GLN A 136 7.16 -11.28 -9.76
C GLN A 136 8.22 -12.37 -10.04
N PRO A 137 7.99 -13.64 -9.63
CA PRO A 137 9.02 -14.69 -9.66
C PRO A 137 9.65 -14.92 -11.04
N ALA A 138 8.87 -14.80 -12.12
CA ALA A 138 9.37 -14.94 -13.49
C ALA A 138 10.32 -13.79 -13.87
N LEU A 139 10.00 -12.55 -13.48
CA LEU A 139 10.88 -11.38 -13.71
C LEU A 139 12.13 -11.46 -12.84
N LEU A 140 12.00 -11.84 -11.56
CA LEU A 140 13.15 -12.03 -10.67
C LEU A 140 14.12 -13.08 -11.23
N THR A 141 13.60 -14.20 -11.73
CA THR A 141 14.41 -15.27 -12.33
C THR A 141 15.22 -14.75 -13.51
N LYS A 142 14.58 -14.04 -14.45
CA LYS A 142 15.27 -13.41 -15.59
C LYS A 142 16.32 -12.40 -15.14
N ALA A 143 15.98 -11.55 -14.17
CA ALA A 143 16.89 -10.55 -13.63
C ALA A 143 18.15 -11.17 -12.99
N LEU A 144 18.00 -12.30 -12.29
CA LEU A 144 19.11 -13.07 -11.71
C LEU A 144 19.95 -13.83 -12.77
N GLN A 145 19.40 -14.02 -13.97
CA GLN A 145 20.10 -14.52 -15.16
C GLN A 145 20.76 -13.39 -15.97
N ASP A 146 20.97 -12.24 -15.35
CA ASP A 146 21.60 -11.03 -15.90
C ASP A 146 20.82 -10.37 -17.07
N GLU A 147 19.55 -10.75 -17.28
CA GLU A 147 18.65 -10.05 -18.21
C GLU A 147 18.22 -8.69 -17.64
N VAL A 148 18.09 -7.69 -18.53
CA VAL A 148 17.50 -6.40 -18.16
C VAL A 148 15.98 -6.53 -18.19
N VAL A 149 15.34 -6.46 -17.03
CA VAL A 149 13.88 -6.61 -16.92
C VAL A 149 13.17 -5.28 -16.75
N SER A 150 12.05 -5.08 -17.43
CA SER A 150 11.15 -3.95 -17.17
C SER A 150 10.24 -4.27 -15.99
N LEU A 151 10.13 -3.33 -15.04
CA LEU A 151 9.29 -3.48 -13.84
C LEU A 151 8.35 -2.28 -13.74
N ARG A 152 7.05 -2.51 -13.99
CA ARG A 152 6.01 -1.50 -13.80
C ARG A 152 5.49 -1.55 -12.38
N LEU A 153 5.39 -0.39 -11.73
CA LEU A 153 4.84 -0.25 -10.38
C LEU A 153 3.86 0.92 -10.33
N VAL A 154 2.69 0.70 -9.73
CA VAL A 154 1.73 1.76 -9.43
C VAL A 154 1.81 2.04 -7.94
N SER A 155 2.40 3.19 -7.57
CA SER A 155 2.54 3.60 -6.17
C SER A 155 1.40 4.51 -5.78
N VAL A 156 0.60 4.16 -4.77
CA VAL A 156 -0.51 4.98 -4.27
C VAL A 156 -0.25 5.42 -2.83
N GLY A 157 0.21 6.66 -2.69
CA GLY A 157 0.29 7.34 -1.38
C GLY A 157 -1.09 7.70 -0.85
N LEU A 158 -1.29 7.56 0.46
CA LEU A 158 -2.54 7.86 1.17
C LEU A 158 -2.41 9.08 2.10
N LEU A 159 -1.40 9.91 1.85
CA LEU A 159 -1.01 11.04 2.68
C LEU A 159 -1.85 12.28 2.35
N THR A 160 -2.08 13.13 3.34
CA THR A 160 -2.73 14.42 3.17
C THR A 160 -1.66 15.46 2.88
N THR A 161 -1.53 15.88 1.62
CA THR A 161 -0.58 16.92 1.18
C THR A 161 -1.00 18.29 1.70
N SER A 162 -0.82 18.52 2.99
CA SER A 162 -1.15 19.78 3.66
C SER A 162 -0.05 20.14 4.66
N THR A 163 0.23 21.43 4.75
CA THR A 163 1.14 22.02 5.75
C THR A 163 0.45 22.27 7.08
N ILE A 164 -0.90 22.24 7.12
CA ILE A 164 -1.69 22.66 8.30
C ILE A 164 -1.52 21.67 9.45
N VAL A 165 -1.40 20.36 9.17
CA VAL A 165 -1.27 19.33 10.20
C VAL A 165 -0.33 18.20 9.72
N GLY A 166 0.73 17.93 10.47
CA GLY A 166 1.53 16.70 10.36
C GLY A 166 2.64 16.69 9.31
N ASN A 167 2.85 17.81 8.59
CA ASN A 167 3.89 18.02 7.58
C ASN A 167 3.98 16.88 6.54
N GLU A 168 2.85 16.27 6.20
CA GLU A 168 2.79 15.16 5.25
C GLU A 168 3.13 15.62 3.82
N ASP A 169 2.99 16.92 3.51
CA ASP A 169 3.39 17.50 2.22
C ASP A 169 4.88 17.25 1.91
N ALA A 170 5.78 17.60 2.83
CA ALA A 170 7.21 17.36 2.66
C ALA A 170 7.54 15.86 2.49
N MET A 171 6.79 14.98 3.18
CA MET A 171 6.97 13.53 3.07
C MET A 171 6.58 13.01 1.69
N VAL A 172 5.47 13.52 1.13
CA VAL A 172 5.05 13.20 -0.23
C VAL A 172 6.08 13.74 -1.23
N GLN A 173 6.58 14.95 -1.07
CA GLN A 173 7.61 15.50 -1.95
C GLN A 173 8.89 14.65 -1.95
N ASP A 174 9.39 14.23 -0.78
CA ASP A 174 10.55 13.34 -0.69
C ASP A 174 10.29 11.99 -1.38
N GLN A 175 9.10 11.40 -1.20
CA GLN A 175 8.68 10.17 -1.87
C GLN A 175 8.61 10.32 -3.39
N MET A 176 8.00 11.40 -3.88
CA MET A 176 7.90 11.67 -5.32
C MET A 176 9.28 11.93 -5.95
N ARG A 177 10.17 12.64 -5.24
CA ARG A 177 11.57 12.84 -5.66
C ARG A 177 12.35 11.52 -5.72
N ALA A 178 12.16 10.64 -4.74
CA ALA A 178 12.77 9.31 -4.75
C ALA A 178 12.26 8.44 -5.92
N TRP A 179 10.98 8.52 -6.27
CA TRP A 179 10.49 7.85 -7.48
C TRP A 179 11.08 8.45 -8.75
N GLN A 180 11.10 9.78 -8.86
CA GLN A 180 11.64 10.46 -10.03
C GLN A 180 13.14 10.22 -10.24
N SER A 181 13.93 10.04 -9.16
CA SER A 181 15.35 9.70 -9.29
C SER A 181 15.58 8.29 -9.85
N LEU A 182 14.59 7.41 -9.71
CA LEU A 182 14.66 6.02 -10.15
C LEU A 182 14.04 5.77 -11.54
N THR A 183 13.17 6.64 -12.05
CA THR A 183 12.31 6.36 -13.25
C THR A 183 12.57 7.20 -14.50
N GLN A 184 13.82 7.57 -14.74
CA GLN A 184 14.15 8.27 -15.99
C GLN A 184 13.90 7.35 -17.21
N PRO A 185 13.20 7.81 -18.27
CA PRO A 185 12.89 6.99 -19.44
C PRO A 185 14.14 6.31 -20.03
N GLY A 186 14.05 4.99 -20.22
CA GLY A 186 15.14 4.17 -20.75
C GLY A 186 16.29 3.89 -19.78
N ASN A 187 16.27 4.48 -18.58
CA ASN A 187 17.34 4.32 -17.60
C ASN A 187 17.28 2.93 -16.96
N VAL A 188 18.41 2.24 -16.97
CA VAL A 188 18.60 0.99 -16.25
C VAL A 188 19.17 1.33 -14.89
N ILE A 189 18.49 0.90 -13.83
CA ILE A 189 19.03 0.98 -12.48
C ILE A 189 19.52 -0.40 -12.03
N HIS A 190 20.43 -0.36 -11.07
CA HIS A 190 21.00 -1.54 -10.45
C HIS A 190 20.36 -1.74 -9.06
N LEU A 191 19.89 -2.95 -8.81
CA LEU A 191 19.49 -3.41 -7.48
C LEU A 191 20.43 -4.53 -7.04
N ASN A 192 20.88 -4.50 -5.79
CA ASN A 192 21.63 -5.61 -5.22
C ASN A 192 20.65 -6.55 -4.51
N ILE A 193 20.58 -7.79 -4.98
CA ILE A 193 19.70 -8.84 -4.47
C ILE A 193 20.55 -9.98 -3.97
N ARG A 194 20.27 -10.45 -2.76
CA ARG A 194 20.90 -11.63 -2.20
C ARG A 194 20.30 -12.89 -2.83
N ASN A 195 21.13 -13.75 -3.40
CA ASN A 195 20.72 -15.02 -4.00
C ASN A 195 20.57 -16.14 -2.94
N LYS A 196 20.28 -17.38 -3.39
CA LYS A 196 20.11 -18.54 -2.51
C LYS A 196 21.41 -18.91 -1.76
N GLU A 197 22.57 -18.61 -2.32
CA GLU A 197 23.89 -18.81 -1.71
C GLU A 197 24.24 -17.73 -0.68
N GLY A 198 23.46 -16.65 -0.58
CA GLY A 198 23.76 -15.52 0.31
C GLY A 198 24.65 -14.46 -0.31
N GLU A 199 24.98 -14.56 -1.60
CA GLU A 199 25.80 -13.61 -2.34
C GLU A 199 24.97 -12.46 -2.89
N LEU A 200 25.52 -11.24 -2.90
CA LEU A 200 24.87 -10.09 -3.52
C LEU A 200 25.09 -10.12 -5.03
N ARG A 201 24.00 -10.25 -5.78
CA ARG A 201 23.96 -10.14 -7.24
C ARG A 201 23.38 -8.79 -7.62
N THR A 202 24.09 -8.07 -8.48
CA THR A 202 23.58 -6.84 -9.07
C THR A 202 22.67 -7.16 -10.25
N VAL A 203 21.37 -6.98 -10.08
CA VAL A 203 20.39 -7.14 -11.16
C VAL A 203 20.10 -5.82 -11.84
N LYS A 204 19.77 -5.87 -13.13
CA LYS A 204 19.48 -4.70 -13.97
C LYS A 204 17.98 -4.60 -14.20
N ILE A 205 17.36 -3.51 -13.76
CA ILE A 205 15.94 -3.28 -14.01
C ILE A 205 15.71 -1.93 -14.70
N LYS A 206 14.64 -1.85 -15.49
CA LYS A 206 14.06 -0.61 -16.01
C LYS A 206 12.76 -0.35 -15.24
N PRO A 207 12.79 0.38 -14.13
CA PRO A 207 11.59 0.67 -13.36
C PRO A 207 10.77 1.74 -14.09
N GLU A 208 9.48 1.50 -14.22
CA GLU A 208 8.51 2.48 -14.67
C GLU A 208 7.48 2.65 -13.54
N ILE A 209 7.38 3.84 -12.96
CA ILE A 209 6.53 4.06 -11.77
C ILE A 209 5.49 5.14 -12.05
N ALA A 210 4.22 4.75 -11.99
CA ALA A 210 3.09 5.67 -11.96
C ALA A 210 2.80 6.00 -10.48
N ALA A 211 3.27 7.17 -10.03
CA ALA A 211 3.22 7.57 -8.62
C ALA A 211 2.04 8.52 -8.33
N PHE A 212 1.07 8.02 -7.58
CA PHE A 212 -0.14 8.70 -7.15
C PHE A 212 -0.04 9.11 -5.67
N ASN A 213 -0.81 10.12 -5.28
CA ASN A 213 -1.17 10.36 -3.88
C ASN A 213 -2.64 10.74 -3.78
N THR A 214 -3.36 10.15 -2.83
CA THR A 214 -4.78 10.42 -2.58
C THR A 214 -5.03 10.38 -1.07
N GLY A 215 -5.21 11.56 -0.46
CA GLY A 215 -5.48 11.62 0.97
C GLY A 215 -6.86 11.05 1.30
N VAL A 216 -6.92 10.16 2.30
CA VAL A 216 -8.14 9.39 2.65
C VAL A 216 -8.60 9.64 4.10
N ASN A 217 -8.08 10.68 4.73
CA ASN A 217 -8.51 11.08 6.07
C ASN A 217 -9.62 12.14 6.01
N GLU A 218 -10.13 12.51 7.18
CA GLU A 218 -11.21 13.46 7.32
C GLU A 218 -10.83 14.85 6.81
N LEU A 219 -9.60 15.29 7.09
CA LEU A 219 -9.10 16.59 6.61
C LEU A 219 -9.11 16.68 5.07
N THR A 220 -8.80 15.59 4.39
CA THR A 220 -8.83 15.54 2.92
C THR A 220 -10.28 15.47 2.44
N LEU A 221 -11.00 14.42 2.84
CA LEU A 221 -12.30 14.06 2.27
C LEU A 221 -13.49 14.90 2.77
N LYS A 222 -13.33 15.66 3.85
CA LYS A 222 -14.38 16.56 4.39
C LYS A 222 -14.02 18.04 4.26
N LEU A 223 -12.73 18.38 4.35
CA LEU A 223 -12.28 19.78 4.35
C LEU A 223 -11.48 20.19 3.11
N GLY A 224 -11.27 19.27 2.16
CA GLY A 224 -10.62 19.59 0.89
C GLY A 224 -9.10 19.74 0.95
N LEU A 225 -8.46 19.38 2.07
CA LEU A 225 -7.04 19.67 2.26
C LEU A 225 -6.16 18.78 1.38
N GLY A 226 -5.33 19.42 0.56
CA GLY A 226 -4.28 18.78 -0.23
C GLY A 226 -4.71 18.25 -1.59
N HIS A 227 -5.98 18.37 -1.97
CA HIS A 227 -6.48 17.88 -3.26
C HIS A 227 -5.66 18.37 -4.45
N GLN A 228 -5.42 19.67 -4.56
CA GLN A 228 -4.68 20.24 -5.70
C GLN A 228 -3.23 19.72 -5.78
N ALA A 229 -2.53 19.65 -4.64
CA ALA A 229 -1.16 19.13 -4.60
C ALA A 229 -1.10 17.64 -4.99
N SER A 230 -2.05 16.85 -4.51
CA SER A 230 -2.21 15.44 -4.89
C SER A 230 -2.57 15.28 -6.38
N ASP A 231 -3.51 16.07 -6.90
CA ASP A 231 -3.94 16.04 -8.29
C ASP A 231 -2.82 16.37 -9.27
N ASN A 232 -1.91 17.28 -8.90
CA ASN A 232 -0.72 17.61 -9.70
C ASN A 232 0.21 16.40 -9.91
N TYR A 233 0.34 15.51 -8.92
CA TYR A 233 1.04 14.24 -9.09
C TYR A 233 0.20 13.23 -9.87
N ASN A 234 -1.09 13.11 -9.51
CA ASN A 234 -1.99 12.10 -10.07
C ASN A 234 -2.20 12.26 -11.57
N ILE A 235 -2.27 13.48 -12.11
CA ILE A 235 -2.51 13.68 -13.55
C ILE A 235 -1.38 13.09 -14.41
N GLY A 236 -0.12 13.26 -14.00
CA GLY A 236 1.03 12.67 -14.69
C GLY A 236 0.99 11.14 -14.64
N ALA A 237 0.69 10.58 -13.46
CA ALA A 237 0.56 9.14 -13.27
C ALA A 237 -0.64 8.55 -14.03
N LEU A 238 -1.77 9.27 -14.12
CA LEU A 238 -2.94 8.89 -14.93
C LEU A 238 -2.59 8.86 -16.42
N HIS A 239 -1.87 9.85 -16.93
CA HIS A 239 -1.45 9.85 -18.33
C HIS A 239 -0.55 8.66 -18.67
N GLN A 240 0.35 8.29 -17.76
CA GLN A 240 1.20 7.13 -17.93
C GLN A 240 0.40 5.82 -17.90
N LEU A 241 -0.55 5.70 -16.97
CA LEU A 241 -1.35 4.48 -16.79
C LEU A 241 -2.43 4.30 -17.87
N LEU A 242 -3.17 5.38 -18.21
CA LEU A 242 -4.42 5.35 -18.99
C LEU A 242 -4.35 6.14 -20.31
N GLY A 243 -3.26 6.85 -20.59
CA GLY A 243 -3.14 7.78 -21.72
C GLY A 243 -3.70 9.18 -21.43
N HIS A 244 -3.53 10.09 -22.39
CA HIS A 244 -3.90 11.50 -22.23
C HIS A 244 -5.41 11.79 -22.28
N ASP A 245 -6.19 10.94 -22.96
CA ASP A 245 -7.64 11.12 -23.03
C ASP A 245 -8.33 10.44 -21.85
N LEU A 246 -8.57 11.24 -20.81
CA LEU A 246 -9.15 10.79 -19.55
C LEU A 246 -10.68 10.80 -19.55
N ARG A 247 -11.37 11.04 -20.68
CA ARG A 247 -12.83 10.94 -20.76
C ARG A 247 -13.30 9.49 -20.56
N PRO A 248 -14.38 9.21 -19.82
CA PRO A 248 -14.74 7.84 -19.45
C PRO A 248 -15.04 6.92 -20.64
N GLU A 249 -15.53 7.48 -21.74
CA GLU A 249 -15.81 6.78 -23.00
C GLU A 249 -14.59 6.58 -23.90
N ALA A 250 -13.50 7.31 -23.66
CA ALA A 250 -12.30 7.21 -24.47
C ALA A 250 -11.59 5.86 -24.22
N PRO A 251 -11.09 5.19 -25.27
CA PRO A 251 -10.33 3.97 -25.10
C PRO A 251 -9.09 4.21 -24.22
N PRO A 252 -8.67 3.24 -23.41
CA PRO A 252 -7.43 3.36 -22.63
C PRO A 252 -6.22 3.46 -23.57
N GLY A 253 -5.36 4.45 -23.32
CA GLY A 253 -3.98 4.49 -23.79
C GLY A 253 -3.01 4.11 -22.67
N GLY A 254 -1.77 4.59 -22.75
CA GLY A 254 -0.75 4.33 -21.72
C GLY A 254 -0.46 2.85 -21.52
N TRP A 255 -0.02 2.47 -20.33
CA TRP A 255 0.27 1.07 -20.00
C TRP A 255 -0.92 0.14 -20.20
N VAL A 256 -2.15 0.60 -19.90
CA VAL A 256 -3.35 -0.23 -20.08
C VAL A 256 -3.62 -0.48 -21.56
N GLY A 257 -3.52 0.54 -22.41
CA GLY A 257 -3.70 0.40 -23.85
C GLY A 257 -2.68 -0.57 -24.47
N GLU A 258 -1.41 -0.45 -24.07
CA GLU A 258 -0.35 -1.39 -24.47
C GLU A 258 -0.63 -2.83 -24.04
N TRP A 259 -1.12 -3.02 -22.81
CA TRP A 259 -1.43 -4.35 -22.29
C TRP A 259 -2.63 -4.99 -22.99
N LEU A 260 -3.69 -4.21 -23.24
CA LEU A 260 -4.89 -4.69 -23.93
C LEU A 260 -4.63 -5.08 -25.38
N ALA A 261 -3.66 -4.43 -26.05
CA ALA A 261 -3.22 -4.82 -27.39
C ALA A 261 -2.63 -6.24 -27.42
N GLN A 262 -2.09 -6.72 -26.29
CA GLN A 262 -1.49 -8.05 -26.14
C GLN A 262 -2.44 -9.08 -25.49
N HIS A 263 -3.48 -8.62 -24.78
CA HIS A 263 -4.39 -9.46 -24.00
C HIS A 263 -5.87 -9.11 -24.28
N PRO A 264 -6.35 -9.26 -25.53
CA PRO A 264 -7.70 -8.83 -25.91
C PRO A 264 -8.82 -9.57 -25.14
N ASP A 265 -8.57 -10.79 -24.67
CA ASP A 265 -9.59 -11.63 -24.01
C ASP A 265 -9.89 -11.17 -22.57
N ASN A 266 -8.98 -10.42 -21.92
CA ASN A 266 -9.14 -9.95 -20.54
C ASN A 266 -9.75 -8.55 -20.45
N HIS A 267 -10.38 -8.06 -21.52
CA HIS A 267 -10.77 -6.66 -21.65
C HIS A 267 -11.87 -6.20 -20.68
N ALA A 268 -12.79 -7.07 -20.26
CA ALA A 268 -14.02 -6.62 -19.57
C ALA A 268 -13.75 -5.99 -18.20
N VAL A 269 -12.99 -6.68 -17.33
CA VAL A 269 -12.65 -6.19 -15.99
C VAL A 269 -11.75 -4.95 -16.09
N VAL A 270 -10.72 -5.01 -16.93
CA VAL A 270 -9.78 -3.90 -17.14
C VAL A 270 -10.50 -2.65 -17.64
N ASN A 271 -11.35 -2.77 -18.67
CA ASN A 271 -12.12 -1.63 -19.18
C ASN A 271 -13.09 -1.07 -18.14
N THR A 272 -13.68 -1.93 -17.30
CA THR A 272 -14.55 -1.47 -16.20
C THR A 272 -13.76 -0.67 -15.17
N LEU A 273 -12.57 -1.15 -14.75
CA LEU A 273 -11.68 -0.44 -13.84
C LEU A 273 -11.22 0.90 -14.43
N VAL A 274 -10.79 0.91 -15.70
CA VAL A 274 -10.39 2.13 -16.42
C VAL A 274 -11.53 3.13 -16.42
N ARG A 275 -12.74 2.70 -16.81
CA ARG A 275 -13.92 3.57 -16.86
C ARG A 275 -14.23 4.13 -15.47
N GLN A 276 -14.27 3.28 -14.45
CA GLN A 276 -14.48 3.71 -13.07
C GLN A 276 -13.42 4.73 -12.61
N ILE A 277 -12.15 4.52 -12.94
CA ILE A 277 -11.06 5.45 -12.62
C ILE A 277 -11.26 6.79 -13.33
N LYS A 278 -11.58 6.78 -14.62
CA LYS A 278 -11.85 7.99 -15.40
C LYS A 278 -13.10 8.73 -14.88
N ASP A 279 -14.15 8.01 -14.51
CA ASP A 279 -15.36 8.57 -13.87
C ASP A 279 -15.03 9.24 -12.53
N ILE A 280 -14.26 8.55 -11.67
CA ILE A 280 -13.78 9.10 -10.40
C ILE A 280 -12.99 10.39 -10.62
N TRP A 281 -12.04 10.38 -11.57
CA TRP A 281 -11.17 11.52 -11.84
C TRP A 281 -11.96 12.72 -12.38
N ASN A 282 -12.76 12.54 -13.44
CA ASN A 282 -13.48 13.64 -14.09
C ASN A 282 -14.52 14.27 -13.16
N SER A 283 -15.17 13.46 -12.33
CA SER A 283 -16.17 13.93 -11.36
C SER A 283 -15.55 14.31 -10.01
N LYS A 284 -14.22 14.25 -9.87
CA LYS A 284 -13.47 14.50 -8.62
C LYS A 284 -14.01 13.71 -7.43
N LEU A 285 -14.49 12.49 -7.65
CA LEU A 285 -15.09 11.68 -6.59
C LEU A 285 -14.06 11.28 -5.52
N HIS A 286 -12.77 11.27 -5.86
CA HIS A 286 -11.67 11.04 -4.91
C HIS A 286 -11.44 12.20 -3.92
N HIS A 287 -12.07 13.36 -4.14
CA HIS A 287 -12.04 14.50 -3.21
C HIS A 287 -13.08 14.38 -2.09
N THR A 288 -13.91 13.34 -2.09
CA THR A 288 -14.97 13.18 -1.10
C THR A 288 -15.07 11.74 -0.63
N ASP A 289 -15.56 11.57 0.60
CA ASP A 289 -15.90 10.25 1.14
C ASP A 289 -16.88 9.54 0.20
N GLY A 290 -18.01 10.17 -0.12
CA GLY A 290 -19.04 9.63 -1.00
C GLY A 290 -19.36 8.15 -0.71
N ASN A 291 -19.45 7.79 0.57
CA ASN A 291 -19.65 6.41 1.07
C ASN A 291 -18.54 5.40 0.75
N GLU A 292 -17.40 5.81 0.19
CA GLU A 292 -16.32 4.95 -0.26
C GLU A 292 -14.96 5.70 -0.27
N PRO A 293 -14.34 5.95 0.90
CA PRO A 293 -13.13 6.78 1.04
C PRO A 293 -11.96 6.38 0.13
N TYR A 294 -11.82 5.09 -0.14
CA TYR A 294 -10.67 4.51 -0.85
C TYR A 294 -10.93 4.26 -2.34
N LYS A 295 -12.07 4.68 -2.90
CA LYS A 295 -12.51 4.30 -4.25
C LYS A 295 -11.42 4.43 -5.32
N PHE A 296 -10.72 5.57 -5.33
CA PHE A 296 -9.66 5.82 -6.31
C PHE A 296 -8.43 4.94 -6.07
N ALA A 297 -7.92 4.94 -4.84
CA ALA A 297 -6.75 4.14 -4.47
C ALA A 297 -6.96 2.65 -4.73
N GLN A 298 -8.15 2.13 -4.39
CA GLN A 298 -8.52 0.74 -4.55
C GLN A 298 -8.57 0.33 -6.03
N ARG A 299 -9.25 1.09 -6.89
CA ARG A 299 -9.30 0.77 -8.33
C ARG A 299 -7.94 0.87 -8.99
N LEU A 300 -7.10 1.85 -8.61
CA LEU A 300 -5.72 1.95 -9.10
C LEU A 300 -4.90 0.71 -8.75
N ALA A 301 -4.99 0.23 -7.50
CA ALA A 301 -4.26 -0.96 -7.06
C ALA A 301 -4.74 -2.23 -7.76
N ILE A 302 -6.06 -2.43 -7.89
CA ILE A 302 -6.64 -3.58 -8.59
C ILE A 302 -6.25 -3.53 -10.07
N LEU A 303 -6.40 -2.38 -10.73
CA LEU A 303 -6.03 -2.22 -12.15
C LEU A 303 -4.55 -2.55 -12.37
N ALA A 304 -3.66 -2.06 -11.50
CA ALA A 304 -2.24 -2.37 -11.59
C ALA A 304 -1.99 -3.89 -11.59
N HIS A 305 -2.62 -4.62 -10.66
CA HIS A 305 -2.52 -6.07 -10.59
C HIS A 305 -3.03 -6.74 -11.86
N GLU A 306 -4.21 -6.36 -12.35
CA GLU A 306 -4.84 -6.94 -13.55
C GLU A 306 -3.98 -6.79 -14.81
N ILE A 307 -3.25 -5.67 -14.96
CA ILE A 307 -2.36 -5.44 -16.11
C ILE A 307 -0.91 -5.93 -15.91
N GLY A 308 -0.65 -6.68 -14.83
CA GLY A 308 0.68 -7.21 -14.52
C GLY A 308 1.68 -6.19 -13.98
N ALA A 309 1.26 -4.96 -13.69
CA ALA A 309 2.06 -4.03 -12.89
C ALA A 309 1.99 -4.41 -11.40
N VAL A 310 2.99 -4.03 -10.62
CA VAL A 310 2.98 -4.27 -9.18
C VAL A 310 2.24 -3.12 -8.48
N PRO A 311 1.10 -3.37 -7.81
CA PRO A 311 0.50 -2.37 -6.95
C PRO A 311 1.35 -2.18 -5.70
N ALA A 312 1.62 -0.93 -5.35
CA ALA A 312 2.21 -0.55 -4.08
C ALA A 312 1.39 0.56 -3.41
N TRP A 313 1.18 0.49 -2.10
CA TRP A 313 0.45 1.54 -1.38
C TRP A 313 1.03 1.83 0.00
N ASN A 314 0.93 3.09 0.42
CA ASN A 314 1.49 3.53 1.67
C ASN A 314 0.70 4.68 2.28
N CYS A 315 0.83 4.84 3.59
CA CYS A 315 0.52 6.08 4.29
C CYS A 315 1.76 6.46 5.12
N LYS A 316 1.67 7.47 5.99
CA LYS A 316 2.79 7.88 6.85
C LYS A 316 3.45 6.69 7.58
N SER A 317 2.67 5.89 8.29
CA SER A 317 3.18 4.77 9.11
C SER A 317 2.96 3.38 8.49
N GLY A 318 2.31 3.31 7.33
CA GLY A 318 2.08 2.02 6.65
C GLY A 318 1.12 1.07 7.35
N LYS A 319 0.32 1.52 8.34
CA LYS A 319 -0.45 0.63 9.24
C LYS A 319 -1.97 0.87 9.22
N ASP A 320 -2.44 2.07 9.60
CA ASP A 320 -3.88 2.36 9.75
C ASP A 320 -4.59 2.56 8.41
N ARG A 321 -4.31 3.67 7.71
CA ARG A 321 -4.83 3.95 6.35
C ARG A 321 -4.42 2.87 5.34
N THR A 322 -3.17 2.41 5.42
CA THR A 322 -2.62 1.35 4.56
C THR A 322 -3.30 0.01 4.80
N GLY A 323 -3.59 -0.35 6.05
CA GLY A 323 -4.29 -1.58 6.38
C GLY A 323 -5.77 -1.51 6.00
N MET A 324 -6.39 -0.33 6.08
CA MET A 324 -7.75 -0.15 5.58
C MET A 324 -7.83 -0.23 4.06
N GLN A 325 -6.87 0.34 3.34
CA GLN A 325 -6.73 0.18 1.89
C GLN A 325 -6.57 -1.31 1.51
N ASP A 326 -5.73 -2.06 2.23
CA ASP A 326 -5.57 -3.50 2.01
C ASP A 326 -6.90 -4.26 2.20
N ALA A 327 -7.64 -3.94 3.26
CA ALA A 327 -8.95 -4.54 3.53
C ALA A 327 -9.99 -4.18 2.46
N GLU A 328 -10.03 -2.93 2.00
CA GLU A 328 -10.91 -2.49 0.92
C GLU A 328 -10.56 -3.24 -0.38
N ILE A 329 -9.29 -3.31 -0.79
CA ILE A 329 -8.86 -4.06 -1.98
C ILE A 329 -9.34 -5.51 -1.89
N LYS A 330 -9.03 -6.19 -0.79
CA LYS A 330 -9.35 -7.62 -0.62
C LYS A 330 -10.86 -7.87 -0.64
N ARG A 331 -11.66 -6.99 -0.05
CA ARG A 331 -13.12 -7.08 -0.11
C ARG A 331 -13.60 -7.02 -1.55
N GLU A 332 -13.12 -6.04 -2.33
CA GLU A 332 -13.51 -5.88 -3.73
C GLU A 332 -13.06 -7.04 -4.61
N VAL A 333 -11.82 -7.52 -4.44
CA VAL A 333 -11.29 -8.67 -5.18
C VAL A 333 -12.08 -9.94 -4.89
N ILE A 334 -12.47 -10.18 -3.63
CA ILE A 334 -13.35 -11.31 -3.27
C ILE A 334 -14.73 -11.14 -3.92
N SER A 335 -15.31 -9.94 -3.88
CA SER A 335 -16.60 -9.67 -4.52
C SER A 335 -16.54 -9.87 -6.04
N LEU A 336 -15.49 -9.37 -6.70
CA LEU A 336 -15.25 -9.56 -8.12
C LEU A 336 -15.08 -11.04 -8.48
N HIS A 337 -14.33 -11.79 -7.68
CA HIS A 337 -14.16 -13.23 -7.86
C HIS A 337 -15.50 -13.98 -7.82
N GLN A 338 -16.38 -13.64 -6.87
CA GLN A 338 -17.66 -14.35 -6.68
C GLN A 338 -18.76 -13.88 -7.63
N LYS A 339 -18.85 -12.58 -7.93
CA LYS A 339 -19.95 -11.96 -8.69
C LYS A 339 -19.57 -11.65 -10.15
N ALA A 340 -18.32 -11.84 -10.54
CA ALA A 340 -17.75 -11.45 -11.85
C ALA A 340 -17.98 -9.97 -12.22
N THR A 341 -18.27 -9.11 -11.24
CA THR A 341 -18.60 -7.70 -11.42
C THR A 341 -18.02 -6.87 -10.29
N LEU A 342 -17.62 -5.64 -10.61
CA LEU A 342 -17.14 -4.65 -9.65
C LEU A 342 -18.31 -3.92 -9.00
N THR A 343 -18.12 -3.52 -7.75
CA THR A 343 -19.07 -2.71 -6.99
C THR A 343 -19.24 -1.35 -7.68
N PRO A 344 -20.48 -0.83 -7.79
CA PRO A 344 -20.74 0.53 -8.25
C PRO A 344 -19.96 1.58 -7.46
N LEU A 345 -19.65 2.71 -8.09
CA LEU A 345 -18.92 3.80 -7.46
C LEU A 345 -19.75 4.45 -6.36
N ALA A 346 -19.08 4.90 -5.29
CA ALA A 346 -19.67 5.72 -4.23
C ALA A 346 -20.89 5.09 -3.55
N SER A 347 -20.99 3.76 -3.59
CA SER A 347 -22.03 2.99 -2.92
C SER A 347 -21.51 2.37 -1.62
N LEU A 348 -22.43 2.20 -0.67
CA LEU A 348 -22.20 1.28 0.43
C LEU A 348 -22.19 -0.16 -0.11
N PRO A 349 -21.39 -1.08 0.47
CA PRO A 349 -21.51 -2.49 0.18
C PRO A 349 -22.93 -2.98 0.54
N ASP A 350 -23.45 -3.92 -0.23
CA ASP A 350 -24.66 -4.69 0.14
C ASP A 350 -24.37 -5.61 1.34
N SER A 351 -25.36 -6.35 1.84
CA SER A 351 -25.19 -7.24 3.00
C SER A 351 -24.04 -8.23 2.83
N ASP A 352 -23.93 -8.83 1.64
CA ASP A 352 -22.85 -9.77 1.31
C ASP A 352 -21.50 -9.05 1.28
N GLY A 353 -21.43 -7.86 0.68
CA GLY A 353 -20.24 -7.03 0.64
C GLY A 353 -19.80 -6.58 2.03
N GLN A 354 -20.74 -6.29 2.93
CA GLN A 354 -20.47 -5.98 4.33
C GLN A 354 -19.92 -7.22 5.06
N GLU A 355 -20.52 -8.40 4.87
CA GLU A 355 -20.04 -9.64 5.49
C GLU A 355 -18.60 -9.97 5.03
N ILE A 356 -18.32 -9.87 3.72
CA ILE A 356 -16.95 -10.01 3.20
C ILE A 356 -16.03 -9.00 3.87
N PHE A 357 -16.44 -7.73 3.97
CA PHE A 357 -15.60 -6.69 4.56
C PHE A 357 -15.27 -6.98 6.01
N GLN A 358 -16.27 -7.38 6.81
CA GLN A 358 -16.11 -7.74 8.22
C GLN A 358 -15.11 -8.89 8.38
N LYS A 359 -15.25 -9.96 7.58
CA LYS A 359 -14.32 -11.10 7.60
C LYS A 359 -12.91 -10.70 7.19
N VAL A 360 -12.77 -9.85 6.17
CA VAL A 360 -11.46 -9.34 5.73
C VAL A 360 -10.82 -8.49 6.82
N LEU A 361 -11.55 -7.58 7.46
CA LEU A 361 -11.01 -6.74 8.53
C LEU A 361 -10.45 -7.57 9.70
N LEU A 362 -11.11 -8.69 10.03
CA LEU A 362 -10.66 -9.60 11.08
C LEU A 362 -9.53 -10.55 10.63
N ASN A 363 -9.50 -10.97 9.36
CA ASN A 363 -8.65 -12.10 8.90
C ASN A 363 -7.65 -11.73 7.79
N SER A 364 -7.42 -10.44 7.52
CA SER A 364 -6.47 -9.99 6.49
C SER A 364 -5.00 -9.96 6.95
N GLY A 365 -4.75 -10.09 8.25
CA GLY A 365 -3.42 -9.93 8.87
C GLY A 365 -3.09 -8.50 9.29
N ASN A 366 -4.00 -7.54 9.06
CA ASN A 366 -3.75 -6.12 9.34
C ASN A 366 -3.66 -5.80 10.84
N LEU A 367 -4.39 -6.52 11.68
CA LEU A 367 -4.38 -6.32 13.13
C LEU A 367 -3.05 -6.79 13.75
N GLU A 368 -2.51 -7.87 13.22
CA GLU A 368 -1.21 -8.44 13.58
C GLU A 368 -0.07 -7.53 13.14
N ILE A 369 -0.14 -6.98 11.92
CA ILE A 369 0.81 -5.96 11.46
C ILE A 369 0.77 -4.72 12.37
N GLN A 370 -0.42 -4.26 12.77
CA GLN A 370 -0.52 -3.15 13.73
C GLN A 370 0.20 -3.51 15.02
N LYS A 371 -0.04 -4.70 15.57
CA LYS A 371 0.58 -5.17 16.80
C LYS A 371 2.10 -5.23 16.68
N GLN A 372 2.66 -5.68 15.56
CA GLN A 372 4.10 -5.67 15.32
C GLN A 372 4.67 -4.24 15.23
N ASN A 373 3.87 -3.28 14.76
CA ASN A 373 4.31 -1.89 14.65
C ASN A 373 4.16 -1.06 15.92
N THR A 374 3.26 -1.42 16.83
CA THR A 374 2.91 -0.56 17.98
C THR A 374 2.79 -1.30 19.31
N GLY A 375 2.88 -2.63 19.32
CA GLY A 375 2.64 -3.48 20.48
C GLY A 375 1.16 -3.80 20.74
N GLY A 376 0.22 -3.20 20.00
CA GLY A 376 -1.22 -3.42 20.18
C GLY A 376 -1.97 -3.52 18.86
N ALA A 377 -2.93 -4.44 18.80
CA ALA A 377 -3.79 -4.61 17.62
C ALA A 377 -4.87 -3.52 17.55
N GLY A 378 -5.25 -3.14 16.32
CA GLY A 378 -6.35 -2.24 16.04
C GLY A 378 -6.13 -1.39 14.79
N ASN A 379 -7.07 -0.50 14.48
CA ASN A 379 -6.92 0.46 13.38
C ASN A 379 -7.45 1.85 13.75
N LYS A 380 -6.57 2.86 13.75
CA LYS A 380 -6.90 4.25 14.15
C LYS A 380 -7.86 4.97 13.19
N VAL A 381 -8.12 4.42 11.98
CA VAL A 381 -9.14 5.01 11.09
C VAL A 381 -10.56 4.77 11.63
N LEU A 382 -10.75 3.75 12.47
CA LEU A 382 -12.03 3.45 13.10
C LEU A 382 -12.21 4.31 14.36
N LYS A 383 -12.63 5.54 14.14
CA LYS A 383 -12.85 6.55 15.19
C LYS A 383 -14.13 7.32 14.92
N ASN A 384 -14.69 7.86 15.99
CA ASN A 384 -15.81 8.79 15.93
C ASN A 384 -15.28 10.17 16.30
N LEU A 385 -15.53 11.15 15.44
CA LEU A 385 -15.18 12.54 15.63
C LEU A 385 -16.44 13.36 15.95
N PRO A 386 -16.37 14.29 16.92
CA PRO A 386 -17.38 15.33 17.08
C PRO A 386 -17.03 16.55 16.19
N PRO A 387 -17.99 17.11 15.42
CA PRO A 387 -19.34 16.61 15.17
C PRO A 387 -19.37 15.41 14.20
N GLU A 388 -20.43 14.59 14.28
CA GLU A 388 -20.55 13.33 13.51
C GLU A 388 -20.45 13.51 11.99
N VAL A 389 -20.76 14.69 11.46
CA VAL A 389 -20.60 15.02 10.03
C VAL A 389 -19.15 14.88 9.53
N LEU A 390 -18.17 14.97 10.43
CA LEU A 390 -16.75 14.74 10.12
C LEU A 390 -16.41 13.25 9.96
N ASN A 391 -17.26 12.33 10.42
CA ASN A 391 -17.03 10.90 10.28
C ASN A 391 -17.04 10.49 8.81
N LEU A 392 -16.06 9.67 8.43
CA LEU A 392 -16.05 8.95 7.17
C LEU A 392 -17.03 7.77 7.23
N SER A 393 -17.38 7.21 6.08
CA SER A 393 -18.42 6.19 5.99
C SER A 393 -18.05 4.82 6.57
N TYR A 394 -16.90 4.64 7.22
CA TYR A 394 -16.42 3.34 7.68
C TYR A 394 -17.46 2.55 8.49
N GLN A 395 -18.16 3.19 9.43
CA GLN A 395 -19.13 2.49 10.27
C GLN A 395 -20.29 1.94 9.43
N ARG A 396 -20.77 2.72 8.45
CA ARG A 396 -21.82 2.32 7.51
C ARG A 396 -21.34 1.25 6.53
N ARG A 397 -20.08 1.30 6.11
CA ARG A 397 -19.48 0.29 5.23
C ARG A 397 -19.25 -1.05 5.93
N ILE A 398 -18.94 -1.04 7.23
CA ILE A 398 -18.78 -2.25 8.03
C ILE A 398 -20.14 -2.86 8.37
N GLY A 399 -21.12 -2.04 8.74
CA GLY A 399 -22.50 -2.50 9.00
C GLY A 399 -22.69 -3.28 10.31
N ASP A 400 -21.62 -3.56 11.06
CA ASP A 400 -21.67 -4.29 12.33
C ASP A 400 -20.85 -3.56 13.42
N ALA A 401 -21.53 -3.21 14.52
CA ALA A 401 -20.94 -2.46 15.63
C ALA A 401 -19.96 -3.29 16.47
N ASN A 402 -20.16 -4.61 16.58
CA ASN A 402 -19.24 -5.49 17.30
C ASN A 402 -17.93 -5.63 16.50
N ILE A 403 -18.03 -5.85 15.20
CA ILE A 403 -16.87 -5.88 14.30
C ILE A 403 -16.13 -4.54 14.34
N TRP A 404 -16.85 -3.42 14.32
CA TRP A 404 -16.26 -2.09 14.47
C TRP A 404 -15.39 -2.00 15.75
N GLN A 405 -15.90 -2.41 16.91
CA GLN A 405 -15.15 -2.33 18.17
C GLN A 405 -13.96 -3.28 18.19
N LEU A 406 -14.13 -4.52 17.69
CA LEU A 406 -13.04 -5.50 17.61
C LEU A 406 -11.87 -5.00 16.75
N VAL A 407 -12.18 -4.45 15.57
CA VAL A 407 -11.17 -3.98 14.63
C VAL A 407 -10.55 -2.65 15.09
N LYS A 408 -11.32 -1.78 15.77
CA LYS A 408 -10.78 -0.58 16.39
C LYS A 408 -9.71 -0.96 17.43
N GLY A 409 -9.96 -2.00 18.21
CA GLY A 409 -9.01 -2.57 19.16
C GLY A 409 -8.42 -1.53 20.13
N LEU A 410 -7.16 -1.72 20.48
CA LEU A 410 -6.43 -0.84 21.40
C LEU A 410 -5.82 0.38 20.70
N SER A 411 -6.12 0.59 19.41
CA SER A 411 -5.46 1.63 18.61
C SER A 411 -5.62 3.05 19.17
N SER A 412 -6.72 3.32 19.89
CA SER A 412 -6.95 4.60 20.56
C SER A 412 -6.09 4.81 21.81
N LEU A 413 -5.59 3.74 22.43
CA LEU A 413 -4.77 3.78 23.64
C LEU A 413 -3.27 3.71 23.33
N VAL A 414 -2.91 3.15 22.17
CA VAL A 414 -1.51 3.03 21.75
C VAL A 414 -1.07 4.29 21.02
N THR A 415 -0.38 5.17 21.75
CA THR A 415 0.35 6.29 21.16
C THR A 415 1.66 5.77 20.55
N SER A 416 1.84 6.03 19.25
CA SER A 416 2.96 5.57 18.43
C SER A 416 3.71 6.75 17.86
#